data_AF-T0ZHN8-F1
#
_entry.id   AF-T0ZHN8-F1
#
_cell.length_a   1.000
_cell.length_b   1.000
_cell.length_c   1.000
_cell.angle_alpha   90.00
_cell.angle_beta   90.00
_cell.angle_gamma   90.00
#
_symmetry.space_group_name_H-M   'P 1'
#
loop_
_entity.id
_entity.type
_entity.pdbx_description
1 polymer ?
#
loop_
_entity_poly.entity_id
_entity_poly.type
_entity_poly.pdbx_seq_one_letter_code
_entity_poly.pdbx_strand_id
1 'polypeptide(L)'
;MTPRDWEGWTTGRRKAPIGPARRGARFGVSWWGKAWVEALEQRARLDPNRLPRGRTYARSGAVGELEVSPGEVRALVQGSRARPYSVRLRVREFTPDEWARASAAIAARAAHAAALLDGTLEPGIVPELTGQGVSLLPAAGELGPSCSCPDWADPCKHAAAVCY
;
A
#
# COMPACT_ATOMS: atom_id res chain seq x y z
N MET A 1 8.50 24.69 -6.77
CA MET A 1 8.78 23.82 -7.92
C MET A 1 9.10 24.79 -9.05
N THR A 2 10.35 25.10 -9.39
CA THR A 2 11.67 24.41 -9.38
C THR A 2 12.72 25.23 -8.57
N PRO A 3 14.09 25.05 -8.62
CA PRO A 3 15.00 24.83 -9.76
C PRO A 3 15.85 23.52 -9.68
N ARG A 4 16.01 22.77 -10.78
CA ARG A 4 16.86 21.55 -10.93
C ARG A 4 16.31 20.27 -10.29
N ASP A 5 15.30 19.77 -10.97
CA ASP A 5 14.54 18.55 -10.74
C ASP A 5 15.42 17.30 -10.62
N TRP A 6 15.75 16.88 -9.41
CA TRP A 6 16.13 15.48 -9.09
C TRP A 6 17.23 14.85 -9.96
N GLU A 7 18.21 15.64 -10.41
CA GLU A 7 19.29 15.22 -11.31
C GLU A 7 20.23 14.21 -10.61
N GLY A 8 19.81 12.94 -10.50
CA GLY A 8 20.66 11.82 -10.05
C GLY A 8 20.08 10.99 -8.89
N TRP A 9 19.10 10.12 -9.15
CA TRP A 9 18.84 8.95 -8.30
C TRP A 9 19.96 7.93 -8.59
N THR A 10 21.16 8.13 -8.05
CA THR A 10 22.45 7.85 -8.72
C THR A 10 22.85 6.41 -9.07
N THR A 11 22.10 5.33 -8.77
CA THR A 11 22.43 4.00 -9.34
C THR A 11 21.22 3.06 -9.39
N GLY A 12 20.79 2.74 -10.62
CA GLY A 12 20.15 1.44 -10.93
C GLY A 12 18.63 1.43 -11.10
N ARG A 13 18.19 1.58 -12.35
CA ARG A 13 16.85 1.34 -12.94
C ARG A 13 15.71 2.27 -12.52
N ARG A 14 15.44 3.21 -13.41
CA ARG A 14 14.19 3.99 -13.52
C ARG A 14 13.05 3.08 -13.98
N LYS A 15 11.87 3.27 -13.42
CA LYS A 15 10.61 3.27 -14.15
C LYS A 15 9.76 4.45 -13.61
N ALA A 16 8.80 4.91 -14.41
CA ALA A 16 8.16 6.21 -14.23
C ALA A 16 7.36 6.28 -12.90
N PRO A 17 7.28 7.45 -12.24
CA PRO A 17 6.39 7.60 -11.10
C PRO A 17 4.97 7.20 -11.52
N ILE A 18 4.23 6.50 -10.64
CA ILE A 18 2.78 6.42 -10.76
C ILE A 18 2.31 7.86 -10.95
N GLY A 19 1.62 8.13 -12.06
CA GLY A 19 1.30 9.50 -12.50
C GLY A 19 0.80 10.37 -11.35
N PRO A 20 1.03 11.70 -11.41
CA PRO A 20 0.93 12.58 -10.25
C PRO A 20 -0.37 12.32 -9.48
N ALA A 21 -0.25 12.04 -8.18
CA ALA A 21 -1.40 11.99 -7.29
C ALA A 21 -2.24 13.24 -7.54
N ARG A 22 -3.46 13.05 -8.05
CA ARG A 22 -4.33 14.18 -8.43
C ARG A 22 -4.52 15.04 -7.18
N ARG A 23 -4.26 16.34 -7.26
CA ARG A 23 -4.55 17.27 -6.15
C ARG A 23 -6.01 17.06 -5.73
N GLY A 24 -6.23 16.67 -4.47
CA GLY A 24 -7.56 16.32 -3.93
C GLY A 24 -7.92 14.84 -3.93
N ALA A 25 -7.02 13.93 -4.34
CA ALA A 25 -7.24 12.49 -4.23
C ALA A 25 -7.54 12.07 -2.78
N ARG A 26 -8.65 11.36 -2.62
CA ARG A 26 -9.04 10.68 -1.37
C ARG A 26 -8.32 9.34 -1.32
N PHE A 27 -7.77 8.99 -0.17
CA PHE A 27 -7.19 7.66 0.06
C PHE A 27 -8.28 6.69 0.48
N GLY A 28 -8.14 5.42 0.10
CA GLY A 28 -9.12 4.38 0.44
C GLY A 28 -10.52 4.67 -0.11
N VAL A 29 -10.66 4.98 -1.41
CA VAL A 29 -11.99 5.27 -2.01
C VAL A 29 -12.85 4.01 -2.11
N SER A 30 -12.27 2.91 -2.56
CA SER A 30 -12.92 1.61 -2.64
C SER A 30 -13.15 1.04 -1.24
N TRP A 31 -14.14 0.14 -1.08
CA TRP A 31 -14.40 -0.50 0.21
C TRP A 31 -13.18 -1.27 0.74
N TRP A 32 -12.42 -1.92 -0.14
CA TRP A 32 -11.18 -2.64 0.22
C TRP A 32 -10.02 -1.68 0.48
N GLY A 33 -10.00 -0.52 -0.20
CA GLY A 33 -9.07 0.56 0.09
C GLY A 33 -9.33 1.19 1.46
N LYS A 34 -10.59 1.29 1.89
CA LYS A 34 -10.95 1.72 3.26
C LYS A 34 -10.41 0.74 4.30
N ALA A 35 -10.62 -0.56 4.09
CA ALA A 35 -10.11 -1.60 4.97
C ALA A 35 -8.57 -1.58 5.07
N TRP A 36 -7.87 -1.35 3.96
CA TRP A 36 -6.42 -1.14 3.96
C TRP A 36 -5.99 0.09 4.79
N VAL A 37 -6.65 1.23 4.58
CA VAL A 37 -6.38 2.45 5.35
C VAL A 37 -6.71 2.26 6.83
N GLU A 38 -7.76 1.52 7.14
CA GLU A 38 -8.14 1.18 8.50
C GLU A 38 -7.06 0.30 9.16
N ALA A 39 -6.53 -0.71 8.48
CA ALA A 39 -5.42 -1.52 9.00
C ALA A 39 -4.17 -0.68 9.31
N LEU A 40 -3.89 0.34 8.48
CA LEU A 40 -2.81 1.31 8.72
C LEU A 40 -3.11 2.17 9.96
N GLU A 41 -4.33 2.70 10.05
CA GLU A 41 -4.76 3.57 11.15
C GLU A 41 -4.77 2.84 12.49
N GLN A 42 -5.17 1.57 12.50
CA GLN A 42 -5.12 0.71 13.68
C GLN A 42 -3.67 0.44 14.12
N ARG A 43 -2.74 0.25 13.18
CA ARG A 43 -1.32 0.10 13.53
C ARG A 43 -0.75 1.37 14.17
N ALA A 44 -1.12 2.53 13.63
CA ALA A 44 -0.70 3.84 14.14
C ALA A 44 -1.47 4.30 15.39
N ARG A 45 -2.31 3.45 16.00
CA ARG A 45 -3.22 3.82 17.10
C ARG A 45 -2.49 4.44 18.30
N LEU A 46 -1.22 4.10 18.53
CA LEU A 46 -0.40 4.65 19.61
C LEU A 46 0.20 6.03 19.28
N ASP A 47 0.33 6.41 18.01
CA ASP A 47 0.79 7.74 17.57
C ASP A 47 0.08 8.18 16.27
N PRO A 48 -1.25 8.43 16.32
CA PRO A 48 -2.04 8.73 15.12
C PRO A 48 -1.68 10.08 14.49
N ASN A 49 -1.03 10.97 15.25
CA ASN A 49 -0.58 12.28 14.81
C ASN A 49 0.53 12.21 13.75
N ARG A 50 1.09 11.03 13.47
CA ARG A 50 2.06 10.80 12.39
C ARG A 50 1.42 10.67 11.01
N LEU A 51 0.19 10.17 10.95
CA LEU A 51 -0.49 9.88 9.69
C LEU A 51 -0.75 11.12 8.82
N PRO A 52 -1.12 12.30 9.36
CA PRO A 52 -1.26 13.51 8.54
C PRO A 52 0.00 13.84 7.74
N ARG A 53 1.20 13.64 8.30
CA ARG A 53 2.46 13.87 7.58
C ARG A 53 2.69 12.84 6.47
N GLY A 54 2.30 11.57 6.70
CA GLY A 54 2.32 10.54 5.66
C GLY A 54 1.41 10.89 4.48
N ARG A 55 0.17 11.30 4.75
CA ARG A 55 -0.77 11.78 3.72
C ARG A 55 -0.21 12.96 2.92
N THR A 56 0.50 13.88 3.57
CA THR A 56 1.16 15.01 2.88
C THR A 56 2.25 14.52 1.92
N TYR A 57 3.09 13.57 2.33
CA TYR A 57 4.14 13.01 1.49
C TYR A 57 3.59 12.25 0.28
N ALA A 58 2.54 11.44 0.49
CA ALA A 58 1.84 10.74 -0.58
C ALA A 58 1.28 11.73 -1.63
N ARG A 59 0.66 12.83 -1.18
CA ARG A 59 0.10 13.87 -2.06
C ARG A 59 1.15 14.74 -2.76
N SER A 60 2.33 14.91 -2.17
CA SER A 60 3.38 15.77 -2.73
C SER A 60 4.19 15.10 -3.84
N GLY A 61 3.91 13.83 -4.17
CA GLY A 61 4.72 13.05 -5.10
C GLY A 61 6.08 12.66 -4.54
N ALA A 62 6.21 12.57 -3.21
CA ALA A 62 7.46 12.16 -2.57
C ALA A 62 7.68 10.64 -2.62
N VAL A 63 6.65 9.87 -2.93
CA VAL A 63 6.71 8.41 -3.11
C VAL A 63 7.04 8.12 -4.57
N GLY A 64 8.13 7.38 -4.80
CA GLY A 64 8.49 6.86 -6.12
C GLY A 64 7.55 5.77 -6.59
N GLU A 65 7.95 5.04 -7.64
CA GLU A 65 7.17 3.89 -8.10
C GLU A 65 7.03 2.81 -7.03
N LEU A 66 5.86 2.19 -7.01
CA LEU A 66 5.58 1.05 -6.16
C LEU A 66 5.96 -0.24 -6.92
N GLU A 67 6.91 -0.98 -6.38
CA GLU A 67 7.18 -2.35 -6.81
C GLU A 67 6.34 -3.29 -5.93
N VAL A 68 5.36 -3.95 -6.54
CA VAL A 68 4.49 -4.92 -5.85
C VAL A 68 4.92 -6.33 -6.23
N SER A 69 5.25 -7.13 -5.23
CA SER A 69 5.52 -8.57 -5.33
C SER A 69 4.63 -9.33 -4.34
N PRO A 70 4.53 -10.67 -4.43
CA PRO A 70 3.86 -11.44 -3.39
C PRO A 70 4.38 -11.03 -2.00
N GLY A 71 3.45 -10.73 -1.08
CA GLY A 71 3.76 -10.38 0.31
C GLY A 71 4.42 -9.03 0.56
N GLU A 72 4.78 -8.25 -0.47
CA GLU A 72 5.62 -7.07 -0.26
C GLU A 72 5.36 -5.95 -1.28
N VAL A 73 5.30 -4.71 -0.77
CA VAL A 73 5.34 -3.48 -1.56
C VAL A 73 6.61 -2.73 -1.22
N ARG A 74 7.42 -2.38 -2.23
CA ARG A 74 8.63 -1.59 -2.08
C ARG A 74 8.50 -0.25 -2.77
N ALA A 75 9.08 0.78 -2.15
CA ALA A 75 9.16 2.09 -2.75
C ALA A 75 10.37 2.85 -2.22
N LEU A 76 10.84 3.81 -3.01
CA LEU A 76 11.74 4.85 -2.53
C LEU A 76 10.93 6.09 -2.20
N VAL A 77 11.16 6.67 -1.02
CA VAL A 77 10.45 7.88 -0.57
C VAL A 77 11.45 8.99 -0.34
N GLN A 78 11.30 10.10 -1.06
CA GLN A 78 12.08 11.27 -0.77
C GLN A 78 11.67 11.87 0.57
N GLY A 79 12.66 12.18 1.41
CA GLY A 79 12.46 13.07 2.55
C GLY A 79 13.48 14.20 2.55
N SER A 80 13.94 14.57 3.74
CA SER A 80 14.87 15.68 3.92
C SER A 80 16.31 15.39 3.51
N ARG A 81 16.68 14.12 3.27
CA ARG A 81 18.04 13.72 2.88
C ARG A 81 18.20 13.67 1.37
N ALA A 82 19.43 13.84 0.89
CA ALA A 82 19.74 13.74 -0.54
C ALA A 82 19.42 12.34 -1.11
N ARG A 83 19.72 11.27 -0.35
CA ARG A 83 19.35 9.91 -0.72
C ARG A 83 17.93 9.58 -0.24
N PRO A 84 17.03 9.11 -1.11
CA PRO A 84 15.70 8.64 -0.73
C PRO A 84 15.75 7.50 0.30
N TYR A 85 14.73 7.41 1.14
CA TYR A 85 14.57 6.30 2.08
C TYR A 85 13.97 5.09 1.37
N SER A 86 14.51 3.90 1.63
CA SER A 86 13.88 2.66 1.19
C SER A 86 12.76 2.30 2.15
N VAL A 87 11.55 2.15 1.63
CA VAL A 87 10.38 1.67 2.36
C VAL A 87 10.00 0.28 1.84
N ARG A 88 9.65 -0.61 2.77
CA ARG A 88 9.00 -1.88 2.46
C ARG A 88 7.77 -2.04 3.33
N LEU A 89 6.65 -2.40 2.73
CA LEU A 89 5.43 -2.82 3.43
C LEU A 89 5.29 -4.31 3.21
N ARG A 90 5.23 -5.09 4.29
CA ARG A 90 4.95 -6.52 4.22
C ARG A 90 3.51 -6.80 4.58
N VAL A 91 2.94 -7.78 3.90
CA VAL A 91 1.67 -8.41 4.24
C VAL A 91 1.86 -9.90 4.23
N ARG A 92 1.00 -10.62 4.94
CA ARG A 92 1.02 -12.08 4.93
C ARG A 92 0.77 -12.58 3.51
N GLU A 93 1.60 -13.52 3.06
CA GLU A 93 1.33 -14.25 1.83
C GLU A 93 0.32 -15.36 2.09
N PHE A 94 -0.57 -15.58 1.13
CA PHE A 94 -1.41 -16.76 1.13
C PHE A 94 -0.55 -17.99 0.86
N THR A 95 -0.81 -19.03 1.63
CA THR A 95 -0.32 -20.38 1.35
C THR A 95 -0.88 -20.87 0.01
N PRO A 96 -0.26 -21.89 -0.63
CA PRO A 96 -0.79 -22.46 -1.86
C PRO A 96 -2.26 -22.89 -1.75
N ASP A 97 -2.66 -23.44 -0.60
CA ASP A 97 -4.04 -23.87 -0.38
C ASP A 97 -5.01 -22.69 -0.24
N GLU A 98 -4.61 -21.61 0.43
CA GLU A 98 -5.40 -20.38 0.50
C GLU A 98 -5.55 -19.73 -0.87
N TRP A 99 -4.48 -19.74 -1.69
CA TRP A 99 -4.53 -19.28 -3.07
C TRP A 99 -5.50 -20.11 -3.92
N ALA A 100 -5.49 -21.44 -3.75
CA ALA A 100 -6.41 -22.33 -4.46
C ALA A 100 -7.87 -22.02 -4.09
N ARG A 101 -8.16 -21.87 -2.79
CA ARG A 101 -9.51 -21.50 -2.30
C ARG A 101 -9.94 -20.11 -2.79
N ALA A 102 -9.03 -19.13 -2.72
CA ALA A 102 -9.28 -17.77 -3.21
C ALA A 102 -9.63 -17.75 -4.70
N SER A 103 -8.81 -18.42 -5.51
CA SER A 103 -9.00 -18.50 -6.96
C SER A 103 -10.29 -19.24 -7.33
N ALA A 104 -10.62 -20.32 -6.62
CA ALA A 104 -11.85 -21.07 -6.83
C ALA A 104 -13.10 -20.22 -6.53
N ALA A 105 -13.11 -19.47 -5.42
CA ALA A 105 -14.24 -18.59 -5.07
C ALA A 105 -14.45 -17.49 -6.11
N ILE A 106 -13.36 -16.86 -6.57
CA ILE A 106 -13.40 -15.85 -7.63
C ILE A 106 -13.97 -16.45 -8.93
N ALA A 107 -13.53 -17.66 -9.31
CA ALA A 107 -13.96 -18.32 -10.53
C ALA A 107 -15.41 -18.84 -10.46
N ALA A 108 -15.94 -19.08 -9.26
CA ALA A 108 -17.27 -19.65 -9.07
C ALA A 108 -18.40 -18.72 -9.53
N ARG A 109 -18.16 -17.40 -9.62
CA ARG A 109 -19.18 -16.42 -10.02
C ARG A 109 -18.59 -15.41 -11.00
N ALA A 110 -19.20 -15.32 -12.19
CA ALA A 110 -18.77 -14.39 -13.24
C ALA A 110 -18.68 -12.92 -12.76
N ALA A 111 -19.51 -12.52 -11.79
CA ALA A 111 -19.46 -11.19 -11.21
C ALA A 111 -18.14 -10.87 -10.48
N HIS A 112 -17.53 -11.85 -9.78
CA HIS A 112 -16.25 -11.62 -9.10
C HIS A 112 -15.10 -11.48 -10.11
N ALA A 113 -15.07 -12.35 -11.12
CA ALA A 113 -14.08 -12.29 -12.20
C ALA A 113 -14.19 -10.98 -13.00
N ALA A 114 -15.41 -10.56 -13.35
CA ALA A 114 -15.64 -9.29 -14.04
C ALA A 114 -15.18 -8.10 -13.19
N ALA A 115 -15.53 -8.07 -11.90
CA ALA A 115 -15.09 -7.00 -10.99
C ALA A 115 -13.57 -6.87 -10.92
N LEU A 116 -12.84 -8.00 -10.89
CA LEU A 116 -11.38 -8.02 -10.90
C LEU A 116 -10.78 -7.51 -12.21
N LEU A 117 -11.35 -7.88 -13.35
CA LEU A 117 -10.94 -7.37 -14.66
C LEU A 117 -11.14 -5.86 -14.77
N ASP A 118 -12.17 -5.33 -14.10
CA ASP A 118 -12.42 -3.88 -13.97
C ASP A 118 -11.52 -3.19 -12.92
N GLY A 119 -10.59 -3.93 -12.30
CA GLY A 119 -9.68 -3.40 -11.27
C GLY A 119 -10.37 -3.14 -9.92
N THR A 120 -11.49 -3.80 -9.66
CA THR A 120 -12.27 -3.70 -8.41
C THR A 120 -12.40 -5.06 -7.72
N LEU A 121 -13.02 -5.09 -6.55
CA LEU A 121 -13.39 -6.33 -5.88
C LEU A 121 -14.89 -6.25 -5.57
N GLU A 122 -15.61 -7.31 -5.89
CA GLU A 122 -17.02 -7.44 -5.53
C GLU A 122 -17.09 -7.73 -4.00
N PRO A 123 -17.86 -6.98 -3.20
CA PRO A 123 -17.84 -7.10 -1.73
C PRO A 123 -18.21 -8.48 -1.18
N GLY A 124 -19.09 -9.22 -1.88
CA GLY A 124 -19.53 -10.56 -1.51
C GLY A 124 -18.42 -11.62 -1.49
N ILE A 125 -17.28 -11.38 -2.16
CA ILE A 125 -16.13 -12.31 -2.11
C ILE A 125 -15.55 -12.45 -0.70
N VAL A 126 -15.62 -11.41 0.14
CA VAL A 126 -15.02 -11.40 1.48
C VAL A 126 -15.68 -12.42 2.41
N PRO A 127 -17.01 -12.39 2.64
CA PRO A 127 -17.65 -13.39 3.49
C PRO A 127 -17.48 -14.82 2.95
N GLU A 128 -17.47 -15.02 1.62
CA GLU A 128 -17.24 -16.33 1.01
C GLU A 128 -15.84 -16.89 1.34
N LEU A 129 -14.79 -16.06 1.22
CA LEU A 129 -13.42 -16.44 1.57
C LEU A 129 -13.23 -16.59 3.07
N THR A 130 -13.84 -15.73 3.87
CA THR A 130 -13.80 -15.79 5.33
C THR A 130 -14.41 -17.10 5.84
N GLY A 131 -15.53 -17.55 5.25
CA GLY A 131 -16.14 -18.85 5.54
C GLY A 131 -15.24 -20.05 5.19
N GLN A 132 -14.27 -19.84 4.32
CA GLN A 132 -13.24 -20.82 3.93
C GLN A 132 -11.91 -20.64 4.69
N GLY A 133 -11.91 -19.82 5.74
CA GLY A 133 -10.74 -19.54 6.57
C GLY A 133 -9.68 -18.67 5.88
N VAL A 134 -10.03 -17.95 4.81
CA VAL A 134 -9.12 -17.06 4.07
C VAL A 134 -9.49 -15.60 4.35
N SER A 135 -8.63 -14.87 5.06
CA SER A 135 -8.78 -13.42 5.21
C SER A 135 -8.20 -12.73 3.98
N LEU A 136 -9.07 -12.15 3.13
CA LEU A 136 -8.64 -11.49 1.90
C LEU A 136 -7.82 -10.22 2.16
N LEU A 137 -8.18 -9.47 3.19
CA LEU A 137 -7.64 -8.15 3.49
C LEU A 137 -6.83 -8.18 4.79
N PRO A 138 -5.79 -7.34 4.90
CA PRO A 138 -4.97 -7.29 6.10
C PRO A 138 -5.79 -6.77 7.28
N ALA A 139 -5.67 -7.45 8.42
CA ALA A 139 -6.19 -7.00 9.69
C ALA A 139 -5.26 -5.99 10.38
N ALA A 140 -5.71 -5.46 11.52
CA ALA A 140 -4.88 -4.60 12.37
C ALA A 140 -3.55 -5.30 12.73
N GLY A 141 -2.44 -4.63 12.47
CA GLY A 141 -1.10 -5.15 12.74
C GLY A 141 -0.51 -6.06 11.65
N GLU A 142 -1.29 -6.49 10.66
CA GLU A 142 -0.80 -7.33 9.55
C GLU A 142 -0.11 -6.53 8.44
N LEU A 143 -0.32 -5.21 8.39
CA LEU A 143 0.54 -4.33 7.62
C LEU A 143 1.86 -4.18 8.37
N GLY A 144 2.96 -4.69 7.82
CA GLY A 144 4.32 -4.64 8.37
C GLY A 144 5.22 -3.60 7.66
N PRO A 145 5.05 -2.29 7.93
CA PRO A 145 5.89 -1.24 7.39
C PRO A 145 7.31 -1.27 7.97
N SER A 146 8.29 -1.00 7.11
CA SER A 146 9.67 -0.75 7.49
C SER A 146 10.26 0.35 6.63
N CYS A 147 11.09 1.21 7.21
CA CYS A 147 11.73 2.31 6.52
C CYS A 147 13.18 2.46 6.97
N SER A 148 14.07 2.84 6.05
CA SER A 148 15.47 3.13 6.37
C SER A 148 15.70 4.49 7.03
N CYS A 149 14.63 5.21 7.41
CA CYS A 149 14.76 6.49 8.08
C CYS A 149 15.04 6.29 9.58
N PRO A 150 15.70 7.26 10.25
CA PRO A 150 16.03 7.16 11.67
C PRO A 150 14.84 7.49 12.58
N ASP A 151 13.61 7.46 12.07
CA ASP A 151 12.39 7.69 12.85
C ASP A 151 11.88 6.34 13.36
N TRP A 152 11.67 6.23 14.67
CA TRP A 152 11.35 4.99 15.36
C TRP A 152 9.83 4.82 15.51
N ALA A 153 9.05 5.77 14.98
CA ALA A 153 7.60 5.64 14.91
C ALA A 153 7.19 4.45 14.02
N ASP A 154 6.09 3.81 14.40
CA ASP A 154 5.54 2.66 13.71
C ASP A 154 4.06 2.89 13.32
N PRO A 155 3.77 3.27 12.06
CA PRO A 155 4.71 3.59 10.99
C PRO A 155 5.29 5.01 11.10
N CYS A 156 6.52 5.19 10.61
CA CYS A 156 7.04 6.52 10.32
C CYS A 156 6.26 7.19 9.17
N LYS A 157 6.37 8.51 9.02
CA LYS A 157 5.68 9.26 7.96
C LYS A 157 5.97 8.75 6.54
N HIS A 158 7.17 8.23 6.27
CA HIS A 158 7.52 7.72 4.94
C HIS A 158 6.82 6.39 4.66
N ALA A 159 6.76 5.49 5.65
CA ALA A 159 6.05 4.24 5.50
C ALA A 159 4.54 4.44 5.40
N ALA A 160 3.99 5.33 6.23
CA ALA A 160 2.60 5.75 6.11
C ALA A 160 2.28 6.36 4.72
N ALA A 161 3.23 7.11 4.13
CA ALA A 161 3.06 7.66 2.78
C ALA A 161 2.98 6.59 1.70
N VAL A 162 3.65 5.44 1.85
CA VAL A 162 3.53 4.32 0.88
C VAL A 162 2.21 3.58 1.06
N CYS A 163 1.64 3.58 2.27
CA CYS A 163 0.34 2.96 2.52
C CYS A 163 -0.85 3.80 2.00
N TYR A 164 -0.68 5.11 1.83
CA TYR A 164 -1.70 6.04 1.35
C TYR A 164 -1.65 6.18 -0.17
#